data_AF-A0A838WH63-F1
#
_entry.id   AF-A0A838WH63-F1
#
_cell.length_a   1.000
_cell.length_b   1.000
_cell.length_c   1.000
_cell.angle_alpha   90.00
_cell.angle_beta   90.00
_cell.angle_gamma   90.00
#
_symmetry.space_group_name_H-M   'P 1'
#
loop_
_entity.id
_entity.type
_entity.pdbx_description
1 polymer ?
#
loop_
_entity_poly.entity_id
_entity_poly.type
_entity_poly.pdbx_seq_one_letter_code
_entity_poly.pdbx_strand_id
1 'polypeptide(L)' 'MVSEEGPFAAIISDLGRVDDRQAGFTLLKRIRQTEIDTPYFIYTTSDLATMLRPVTRLRGAQGITADPDALVQMVVAAIR' A
#
# COMPACT_ATOMS: atom_id res chain seq x y z
N MET A 1 6.42 -3.89 -21.94
CA MET A 1 6.48 -2.59 -21.24
C MET A 1 7.23 -2.87 -19.96
N VAL A 2 8.38 -2.22 -19.76
CA VAL A 2 9.22 -2.43 -18.58
C VAL A 2 8.75 -1.40 -17.56
N SER A 3 8.22 -1.84 -16.43
CA SER A 3 7.84 -0.94 -15.33
C SER A 3 9.09 -0.25 -14.80
N GLU A 4 8.99 1.07 -14.59
CA GLU A 4 10.10 1.84 -14.04
C GLU A 4 10.16 1.71 -12.51
N GLU A 5 11.37 1.61 -11.97
CA GLU A 5 11.59 1.75 -10.54
C GLU A 5 11.33 3.20 -10.14
N GLY A 6 10.28 3.43 -9.34
CA GLY A 6 9.99 4.75 -8.81
C GLY A 6 11.10 5.24 -7.87
N PRO A 7 11.15 6.55 -7.55
CA PRO A 7 12.23 7.14 -6.73
C PRO A 7 12.26 6.67 -5.26
N PHE A 8 11.29 5.84 -4.86
CA PHE A 8 11.17 5.29 -3.52
C PHE A 8 11.25 3.77 -3.56
N ALA A 9 11.99 3.18 -2.62
CA ALA A 9 12.07 1.73 -2.46
C ALA A 9 10.75 1.10 -1.99
N ALA A 10 9.94 1.84 -1.22
CA ALA A 10 8.61 1.43 -0.79
C ALA A 10 7.77 2.66 -0.40
N ILE A 11 6.44 2.50 -0.41
CA ILE A 11 5.48 3.49 0.04
C ILE A 11 4.61 2.85 1.12
N ILE A 12 4.52 3.50 2.27
CA ILE A 12 3.58 3.16 3.34
C ILE A 12 2.59 4.32 3.44
N SER A 13 1.30 4.01 3.31
CA SER A 13 0.25 5.02 3.31
C SER A 13 -0.83 4.68 4.31
N ASP A 14 -1.34 5.70 4.99
CA ASP A 14 -2.57 5.56 5.76
C ASP A 14 -3.78 5.37 4.81
N LEU A 15 -4.79 4.64 5.27
CA LEU A 15 -5.98 4.35 4.46
C LEU A 15 -6.88 5.57 4.30
N GLY A 16 -7.11 6.34 5.36
CA GLY A 16 -8.13 7.39 5.39
C GLY A 16 -7.66 8.68 6.06
N ARG A 17 -7.87 9.79 5.39
CA ARG A 17 -7.60 11.15 5.87
C ARG A 17 -8.90 11.92 6.02
N VAL A 18 -8.86 13.05 6.73
CA VAL A 18 -10.05 13.90 7.00
C VAL A 18 -10.85 14.17 5.74
N ASP A 19 -10.19 14.52 4.63
CA ASP A 19 -10.84 14.90 3.37
C ASP A 19 -11.05 13.71 2.40
N ASP A 20 -10.42 12.56 2.65
CA ASP A 20 -10.56 11.35 1.82
C ASP A 20 -10.41 10.08 2.66
N ARG A 21 -11.55 9.44 2.98
CA ARG A 21 -11.59 8.19 3.76
C ARG A 21 -10.95 7.00 3.05
N GLN A 22 -10.64 7.11 1.76
CA GLN A 22 -9.94 6.10 0.97
C GLN A 22 -8.62 6.63 0.41
N ALA A 23 -8.01 7.66 1.01
CA ALA A 23 -6.76 8.29 0.57
C ALA A 23 -5.66 7.28 0.19
N GLY A 24 -5.49 6.22 0.98
CA GLY A 24 -4.51 5.16 0.71
C GLY A 24 -4.79 4.43 -0.61
N PHE A 25 -6.05 4.18 -0.95
CA PHE A 25 -6.43 3.59 -2.24
C PHE A 25 -6.46 4.62 -3.38
N THR A 26 -6.85 5.86 -3.12
CA THR A 26 -6.81 6.95 -4.10
C THR A 26 -5.37 7.14 -4.60
N LEU A 27 -4.40 7.16 -3.69
CA LEU A 27 -2.98 7.27 -4.02
C LEU A 27 -2.47 6.02 -4.76
N LEU A 28 -2.80 4.81 -4.28
CA LEU A 28 -2.43 3.55 -4.95
C LEU A 28 -2.90 3.54 -6.42
N LYS A 29 -4.16 3.93 -6.66
CA LYS A 29 -4.72 4.00 -8.02
C LYS A 29 -3.90 4.95 -8.91
N ARG A 30 -3.54 6.13 -8.41
CA ARG A 30 -2.74 7.11 -9.16
C ARG A 30 -1.33 6.58 -9.47
N ILE A 31 -0.67 5.93 -8.52
CA ILE A 31 0.67 5.34 -8.72
C ILE A 31 0.62 4.21 -9.76
N ARG A 32 -0.37 3.32 -9.69
CA ARG A 32 -0.48 2.22 -10.66
C ARG A 32 -0.89 2.70 -12.07
N GLN A 33 -1.43 3.91 -12.19
CA GLN A 33 -1.65 4.55 -13.50
C GLN A 33 -0.37 5.13 -14.12
N THR A 34 0.69 5.34 -13.35
CA THR A 34 1.96 5.92 -13.83
C THR A 34 3.02 4.86 -14.16
N GLU A 35 2.64 3.59 -14.33
CA GLU A 35 3.54 2.44 -14.62
C GLU A 35 4.68 2.22 -13.61
N ILE A 36 4.57 2.82 -12.42
CA ILE A 36 5.50 2.67 -11.31
C ILE A 36 5.08 1.46 -10.47
N ASP A 37 5.97 0.48 -10.32
CA ASP A 37 5.72 -0.74 -9.52
C ASP A 37 6.35 -0.69 -8.12
N THR A 38 6.56 0.52 -7.58
CA THR A 38 7.04 0.67 -6.20
C THR A 38 6.14 -0.12 -5.23
N PRO A 39 6.71 -0.95 -4.34
CA PRO A 39 5.97 -1.65 -3.30
C PRO A 39 5.11 -0.69 -2.47
N TYR A 40 3.83 -1.01 -2.32
CA TYR A 40 2.86 -0.16 -1.67
C TYR A 40 2.13 -0.91 -0.55
N PHE A 41 2.16 -0.35 0.65
CA PHE A 41 1.55 -0.92 1.85
C PHE A 41 0.56 0.07 2.46
N ILE A 42 -0.55 -0.47 2.96
CA ILE A 42 -1.53 0.31 3.72
C ILE A 42 -1.37 0.00 5.20
N TYR A 43 -1.14 1.02 6.03
CA TYR A 43 -1.17 0.90 7.48
C TYR A 43 -2.44 1.57 8.00
N THR A 44 -3.27 0.85 8.73
CA THR A 44 -4.58 1.36 9.18
C THR A 44 -5.04 0.64 10.44
N THR A 45 -6.26 0.91 10.91
CA THR A 45 -6.81 0.24 12.10
C THR A 45 -7.09 -1.24 11.85
N SER A 46 -7.09 -2.05 12.91
CA SER A 46 -7.22 -3.52 12.81
C SER A 46 -8.49 -3.98 12.10
N ASP A 47 -9.62 -3.32 12.37
CA ASP A 47 -10.91 -3.64 11.75
C ASP A 47 -10.87 -3.41 10.23
N LEU A 48 -10.33 -2.26 9.81
CA LEU A 48 -10.20 -1.92 8.40
C LEU A 48 -9.18 -2.81 7.70
N ALA A 49 -8.04 -3.10 8.36
CA ALA A 49 -7.02 -3.97 7.82
C ALA A 49 -7.55 -5.39 7.57
N THR A 50 -8.38 -5.91 8.48
CA THR A 50 -9.01 -7.23 8.35
C THR A 50 -10.04 -7.22 7.22
N MET A 51 -10.95 -6.25 7.23
CA MET A 51 -12.03 -6.14 6.25
C MET A 51 -11.53 -5.92 4.82
N LEU A 52 -10.47 -5.12 4.65
CA LEU A 52 -10.01 -4.66 3.33
C LEU A 52 -8.80 -5.44 2.77
N ARG A 53 -8.31 -6.46 3.48
CA ARG A 53 -7.22 -7.32 2.99
C ARG A 53 -7.46 -7.90 1.59
N PRO A 54 -8.65 -8.45 1.27
CA PRO A 54 -8.90 -9.03 -0.06
C PRO A 54 -8.85 -7.97 -1.17
N VAL A 55 -9.50 -6.82 -0.97
CA VAL A 55 -9.57 -5.75 -1.99
C VAL A 55 -8.24 -5.03 -2.16
N THR A 56 -7.43 -4.93 -1.10
CA THR A 56 -6.10 -4.31 -1.16
C THR A 56 -5.21 -5.03 -2.16
N ARG A 57 -5.19 -6.37 -2.10
CA ARG A 57 -4.40 -7.20 -3.03
C ARG A 57 -4.88 -7.06 -4.46
N LEU A 58 -6.20 -7.05 -4.68
CA LEU A 58 -6.80 -6.85 -6.01
C LEU A 58 -6.48 -5.48 -6.61
N ARG A 59 -6.24 -4.46 -5.78
CA ARG A 59 -5.87 -3.10 -6.22
C ARG A 59 -4.36 -2.92 -6.46
N GLY A 60 -3.55 -3.98 -6.33
CA GLY A 60 -2.13 -3.95 -6.66
C GLY A 60 -1.21 -3.41 -5.55
N ALA A 61 -1.68 -3.40 -4.30
CA ALA A 61 -0.83 -3.18 -3.13
C ALA A 61 -0.30 -4.51 -2.58
N GLN A 62 0.91 -4.46 -2.03
CA GLN A 62 1.65 -5.61 -1.51
C GLN A 62 1.14 -6.05 -0.13
N GLY A 63 0.52 -5.14 0.64
CA GLY A 63 -0.07 -5.51 1.92
C GLY A 63 -0.93 -4.43 2.58
N ILE A 64 -1.73 -4.88 3.54
CA ILE A 64 -2.44 -4.03 4.50
C ILE A 64 -2.29 -4.65 5.90
N THR A 65 -2.04 -3.82 6.90
CA THR A 65 -1.92 -4.26 8.30
C THR A 65 -2.20 -3.13 9.28
N ALA A 66 -2.50 -3.50 10.51
CA ALA A 66 -2.51 -2.63 11.69
C ALA A 66 -1.39 -2.98 12.68
N ASP A 67 -0.68 -4.07 12.41
CA ASP A 67 0.41 -4.58 13.22
C ASP A 67 1.74 -3.98 12.70
N PRO A 68 2.48 -3.22 13.54
CA PRO A 68 3.74 -2.60 13.15
C PRO A 68 4.85 -3.61 12.86
N ASP A 69 4.89 -4.75 13.55
CA ASP A 69 5.92 -5.78 13.32
C ASP A 69 5.67 -6.46 11.97
N ALA A 70 4.41 -6.77 11.66
CA ALA A 70 4.02 -7.27 10.35
C ALA A 70 4.33 -6.25 9.24
N LEU A 71 4.13 -4.96 9.49
CA LEU A 71 4.46 -3.91 8.52
C LEU A 71 5.96 -3.90 8.20
N VAL A 72 6.81 -3.89 9.22
CA VAL A 72 8.27 -3.90 9.05
C VAL A 72 8.70 -5.14 8.27
N GLN A 73 8.18 -6.32 8.62
CA GLN A 73 8.49 -7.57 7.91
C GLN A 73 8.10 -7.52 6.43
N MET A 74 6.90 -7.04 6.12
CA MET A 74 6.42 -6.91 4.73
C MET A 74 7.27 -5.94 3.91
N VAL A 75 7.64 -4.78 4.49
CA VAL A 75 8.45 -3.77 3.80
C VAL A 75 9.85 -4.31 3.53
N VAL A 76 10.51 -4.88 4.54
CA VAL A 76 11.86 -5.43 4.40
C VAL A 76 11.89 -6.59 3.40
N ALA A 77 10.86 -7.42 3.35
CA ALA A 77 10.77 -8.51 2.38
C ALA A 77 10.58 -8.03 0.93
N ALA A 78 10.02 -6.84 0.71
CA ALA A 78 9.73 -6.31 -0.62
C ALA A 78 10.86 -5.47 -1.23
N ILE A 79 11.82 -5.01 -0.41
CA ILE A 79 12.96 -4.18 -0.86
C ILE A 79 14.29 -4.95 -0.93
N ARG A 80 14.27 -6.24 -0.58
CA ARG A 80 15.44 -7.12 -0.57
C ARG A 80 15.58 -7.91 -1.86
#